data_AF-A0A419Q7K6-F1
#
_entry.id   AF-A0A419Q7K6-F1
#
_cell.length_a   1.000
_cell.length_b   1.000
_cell.length_c   1.000
_cell.angle_alpha   90.00
_cell.angle_beta   90.00
_cell.angle_gamma   90.00
#
_symmetry.space_group_name_H-M   'P 1'
#
loop_
_entity.id
_entity.type
_entity.pdbx_description
1 polymer ?
#
loop_
_entity_poly.entity_id
_entity_poly.type
_entity_poly.pdbx_seq_one_letter_code
_entity_poly.pdbx_strand_id
1 'polypeptide(L)'
;MMALKLCCLIFAVNSVLSNEIDANVRIIAPNGPLADVLICETLKVRAPKYWDDGLFTQCSYNYMYKHNKSDLQVEIMYEVKTNTSKLPEAYQADLPYDFQMWYINRLLNGGETSCLTATGEAQDSDGYEIKGYIADYTAREKFILVAPFAEDFCQKFINKTFNQDQLEVLNCTLLEKSAIPVDGHILGKYALSTVEMQHNFEPFQYHDIYIFFLKELNGNEGKCNYNGYWAKVKFVENDYTTYDDDEDF
;
A
#
# COMPACT_ATOMS: atom_id res chain seq x y z
N MET A 1 -66.32 12.00 12.95
CA MET A 1 -65.13 11.36 13.58
C MET A 1 -64.03 11.32 12.55
N MET A 2 -62.99 12.11 12.79
CA MET A 2 -61.84 12.35 11.92
C MET A 2 -60.62 11.58 12.47
N ALA A 3 -59.64 11.36 11.58
CA ALA A 3 -58.25 10.99 11.84
C ALA A 3 -57.99 9.51 12.26
N LEU A 4 -56.93 8.83 11.84
CA LEU A 4 -55.68 9.24 11.19
C LEU A 4 -55.12 7.99 10.46
N LYS A 5 -54.91 8.03 9.13
CA LYS A 5 -54.16 6.98 8.43
C LYS A 5 -52.68 7.31 8.53
N LEU A 6 -51.98 6.60 9.40
CA LEU A 6 -50.53 6.66 9.55
C LEU A 6 -49.88 6.03 8.30
N CYS A 7 -49.47 6.85 7.33
CA CYS A 7 -48.58 6.40 6.27
C CYS A 7 -47.15 6.43 6.81
N CYS A 8 -46.60 5.28 7.15
CA CYS A 8 -45.17 5.12 7.36
C CYS A 8 -44.46 5.30 6.01
N LEU A 9 -43.96 6.51 5.76
CA LEU A 9 -42.90 6.73 4.78
C LEU A 9 -41.63 6.10 5.35
N ILE A 10 -41.27 4.92 4.83
CA ILE A 10 -39.95 4.35 5.00
C ILE A 10 -39.02 5.22 4.15
N PHE A 11 -38.30 6.15 4.79
CA PHE A 11 -37.14 6.76 4.16
C PHE A 11 -36.07 5.68 4.05
N ALA A 12 -35.95 5.09 2.87
CA ALA A 12 -34.71 4.45 2.46
C ALA A 12 -33.65 5.55 2.45
N VAL A 13 -32.88 5.66 3.53
CA VAL A 13 -31.62 6.37 3.51
C VAL A 13 -30.74 5.53 2.59
N ASN A 14 -30.76 5.81 1.29
CA ASN A 14 -29.68 5.41 0.42
C ASN A 14 -28.43 6.02 1.07
N SER A 15 -27.65 5.20 1.76
CA SER A 15 -26.27 5.54 2.03
C SER A 15 -25.68 5.83 0.66
N VAL A 16 -25.46 7.09 0.36
CA VAL A 16 -24.64 7.49 -0.77
C VAL A 16 -23.28 6.90 -0.45
N LEU A 17 -23.01 5.71 -0.99
CA LEU A 17 -21.68 5.16 -1.06
C LEU A 17 -20.85 6.27 -1.68
N SER A 18 -19.92 6.80 -0.88
CA SER A 18 -18.96 7.75 -1.39
C SER A 18 -18.28 7.09 -2.59
N ASN A 19 -18.41 7.69 -3.78
CA ASN A 19 -17.66 7.26 -4.96
C ASN A 19 -16.20 7.72 -4.88
N GLU A 20 -15.70 8.01 -3.68
CA GLU A 20 -14.33 8.40 -3.43
C GLU A 20 -13.70 7.43 -2.45
N ILE A 21 -12.47 7.03 -2.77
CA ILE A 21 -11.59 6.29 -1.87
C ILE A 21 -10.31 7.08 -1.66
N ASP A 22 -9.74 6.94 -0.47
CA ASP A 22 -8.45 7.51 -0.13
C ASP A 22 -7.35 6.51 -0.50
N ALA A 23 -6.50 6.89 -1.44
CA ALA A 23 -5.33 6.13 -1.82
C ALA A 23 -4.12 6.68 -1.06
N ASN A 24 -3.56 5.89 -0.16
CA ASN A 24 -2.24 6.15 0.40
C ASN A 24 -1.20 5.96 -0.70
N VAL A 25 -0.42 7.01 -1.00
CA VAL A 25 0.58 7.00 -2.07
C VAL A 25 1.95 7.30 -1.48
N ARG A 26 2.93 6.51 -1.85
CA ARG A 26 4.34 6.80 -1.61
C ARG A 26 5.06 7.01 -2.93
N ILE A 27 5.99 7.96 -3.00
CA ILE A 27 6.83 8.20 -4.18
C ILE A 27 8.30 8.26 -3.80
N ILE A 28 9.16 7.68 -4.65
CA ILE A 28 10.59 7.98 -4.67
C ILE A 28 10.82 9.18 -5.58
N ALA A 29 11.34 10.27 -5.02
CA ALA A 29 11.73 11.49 -5.72
C ALA A 29 13.27 11.63 -5.70
N PRO A 30 14.00 11.18 -6.74
CA PRO A 30 15.47 11.15 -6.78
C PRO A 30 16.19 12.51 -6.79
N ASN A 31 15.45 13.62 -6.82
CA ASN A 31 15.99 14.97 -6.69
C ASN A 31 15.19 15.81 -5.68
N GLY A 32 14.44 15.15 -4.79
CA GLY A 32 13.45 15.81 -3.94
C GLY A 32 12.20 16.27 -4.70
N PRO A 33 11.28 16.98 -4.02
CA PRO A 33 10.12 17.57 -4.67
C PRO A 33 10.57 18.58 -5.75
N LEU A 34 9.72 18.79 -6.75
CA LEU A 34 9.97 19.82 -7.76
C LEU A 34 10.19 21.18 -7.08
N ALA A 35 11.32 21.83 -7.38
CA ALA A 35 11.66 23.13 -6.80
C ALA A 35 10.60 24.19 -7.15
N ASP A 36 10.26 25.05 -6.19
CA ASP A 36 9.35 26.19 -6.35
C ASP A 36 7.87 25.86 -6.69
N VAL A 37 7.42 24.62 -6.47
CA VAL A 37 6.00 24.23 -6.59
C VAL A 37 5.44 23.58 -5.31
N LEU A 38 4.10 23.52 -5.22
CA LEU A 38 3.42 22.78 -4.15
C LEU A 38 3.83 21.30 -4.22
N ILE A 39 4.12 20.68 -3.07
CA ILE A 39 4.65 19.31 -2.98
C ILE A 39 3.85 18.27 -3.79
N CYS A 40 2.52 18.41 -3.81
CA CYS A 40 1.61 17.58 -4.59
C CYS A 40 1.80 17.67 -6.11
N GLU A 41 2.37 18.75 -6.64
CA GLU A 41 2.67 18.85 -8.08
C GLU A 41 3.69 17.80 -8.52
N THR A 42 4.59 17.37 -7.62
CA THR A 42 5.52 16.25 -7.86
C THR A 42 4.77 14.98 -8.27
N LEU A 43 3.59 14.74 -7.70
CA LEU A 43 2.74 13.60 -8.05
C LEU A 43 1.87 13.91 -9.29
N LYS A 44 1.31 15.11 -9.38
CA LYS A 44 0.37 15.46 -10.47
C LYS A 44 0.98 15.41 -11.85
N VAL A 45 2.22 15.90 -12.01
CA VAL A 45 2.89 15.96 -13.33
C VAL A 45 3.14 14.58 -13.94
N ARG A 46 3.06 13.50 -13.15
CA ARG A 46 3.23 12.11 -13.64
C ARG A 46 2.01 11.60 -14.39
N ALA A 47 0.83 12.14 -14.08
CA ALA A 47 -0.45 11.61 -14.53
C ALA A 47 -1.45 12.71 -14.89
N PRO A 48 -1.04 13.80 -15.59
CA PRO A 48 -1.83 15.04 -15.69
C PRO A 48 -3.24 14.78 -16.22
N LYS A 49 -3.37 13.91 -17.23
CA LYS A 49 -4.66 13.48 -17.79
C LYS A 49 -5.65 13.00 -16.72
N TYR A 50 -5.21 12.18 -15.77
CA TYR A 50 -6.09 11.61 -14.75
C TYR A 50 -6.49 12.63 -13.68
N TRP A 51 -5.67 13.65 -13.44
CA TRP A 51 -6.02 14.79 -12.59
C TRP A 51 -7.02 15.71 -13.30
N ASP A 52 -6.75 16.04 -14.55
CA ASP A 52 -7.62 16.92 -15.37
C ASP A 52 -9.00 16.30 -15.62
N ASP A 53 -9.06 14.99 -15.85
CA ASP A 53 -10.32 14.25 -16.07
C ASP A 53 -11.11 14.01 -14.76
N GLY A 54 -10.54 14.39 -13.61
CA GLY A 54 -11.16 14.28 -12.28
C GLY A 54 -11.21 12.86 -11.71
N LEU A 55 -10.34 11.96 -12.17
CA LEU A 55 -10.13 10.67 -11.50
C LEU A 55 -9.43 10.89 -10.16
N PHE A 56 -8.36 11.69 -10.16
CA PHE A 56 -7.69 12.14 -8.94
C PHE A 56 -8.14 13.56 -8.64
N THR A 57 -8.77 13.78 -7.49
CA THR A 57 -9.46 15.04 -7.19
C THR A 57 -8.75 15.88 -6.13
N GLN A 58 -8.08 15.24 -5.18
CA GLN A 58 -7.35 15.91 -4.09
C GLN A 58 -6.03 15.20 -3.80
N CYS A 59 -5.05 15.97 -3.35
CA CYS A 59 -3.78 15.47 -2.85
C CYS A 59 -3.45 16.23 -1.56
N SER A 60 -3.21 15.48 -0.49
CA SER A 60 -2.71 15.97 0.79
C SER A 60 -1.32 15.40 1.04
N TYR A 61 -0.45 16.24 1.59
CA TYR A 61 0.90 15.84 1.98
C TYR A 61 0.88 15.34 3.43
N ASN A 62 1.49 14.19 3.66
CA ASN A 62 1.60 13.59 4.98
C ASN A 62 3.01 13.82 5.54
N TYR A 63 4.02 13.17 4.97
CA TYR A 63 5.39 13.18 5.47
C TYR A 63 6.41 13.06 4.34
N MET A 64 7.65 13.45 4.63
CA MET A 64 8.80 13.33 3.74
C MET A 64 10.00 12.79 4.52
N TYR A 65 10.66 11.77 3.96
CA TYR A 65 11.85 11.15 4.54
C TYR A 65 13.01 11.23 3.56
N LYS A 66 14.19 11.59 4.07
CA LYS A 66 15.45 11.58 3.32
C LYS A 66 16.18 10.30 3.64
N HIS A 67 16.51 9.53 2.61
CA HIS A 67 17.25 8.29 2.79
C HIS A 67 18.77 8.55 2.68
N ASN A 68 19.56 7.98 3.59
CA ASN A 68 20.99 8.26 3.76
C ASN A 68 21.89 7.75 2.60
N LYS A 69 21.30 7.11 1.59
CA LYS A 69 21.99 6.78 0.33
C LYS A 69 22.13 8.08 -0.48
N SER A 70 23.23 8.77 -0.24
CA SER A 70 23.78 9.87 -1.04
C SER A 70 22.88 11.11 -1.24
N ASP A 71 22.03 11.48 -0.28
CA ASP A 71 21.23 12.72 -0.25
C ASP A 71 20.24 12.97 -1.40
N LEU A 72 20.13 12.04 -2.36
CA LEU A 72 19.35 12.26 -3.58
C LEU A 72 17.96 11.60 -3.53
N GLN A 73 17.78 10.50 -2.80
CA GLN A 73 16.48 9.81 -2.79
C GLN A 73 15.61 10.25 -1.61
N VAL A 74 14.57 11.02 -1.92
CA VAL A 74 13.54 11.44 -0.98
C VAL A 74 12.31 10.59 -1.17
N GLU A 75 11.78 10.04 -0.08
CA GLU A 75 10.46 9.40 -0.07
C GLU A 75 9.41 10.43 0.39
N ILE A 76 8.33 10.57 -0.37
CA ILE A 76 7.23 11.47 -0.04
C ILE A 76 5.95 10.66 0.05
N MET A 77 5.18 10.89 1.12
CA MET A 77 3.91 10.22 1.39
C MET A 77 2.76 11.22 1.19
N TYR A 78 1.75 10.79 0.45
CA TYR A 78 0.53 11.53 0.17
C TYR A 78 -0.70 10.70 0.50
N GLU A 79 -1.81 11.37 0.69
CA GLU A 79 -3.14 10.79 0.53
C GLU A 79 -3.80 11.44 -0.69
N VAL A 80 -4.33 10.60 -1.57
CA VAL A 80 -4.95 11.02 -2.83
C VAL A 80 -6.40 10.56 -2.87
N LYS A 81 -7.32 11.50 -3.02
CA LYS A 81 -8.72 11.17 -3.28
C LYS A 81 -8.90 10.71 -4.70
N THR A 82 -9.43 9.49 -4.83
CA THR A 82 -9.69 8.85 -6.11
C THR A 82 -11.18 8.65 -6.30
N ASN A 83 -11.73 9.24 -7.35
CA ASN A 83 -13.12 9.09 -7.73
C ASN A 83 -13.34 7.74 -8.44
N THR A 84 -13.85 6.75 -7.73
CA THR A 84 -14.08 5.39 -8.24
C THR A 84 -15.09 5.34 -9.37
N SER A 85 -16.02 6.30 -9.47
CA SER A 85 -16.97 6.38 -10.59
C SER A 85 -16.31 6.67 -11.94
N LYS A 86 -15.05 7.13 -11.93
CA LYS A 86 -14.22 7.36 -13.13
C LYS A 86 -13.38 6.14 -13.53
N LEU A 87 -13.34 5.10 -12.70
CA LEU A 87 -12.71 3.82 -13.08
C LEU A 87 -13.61 3.07 -14.09
N PRO A 88 -13.07 2.12 -14.87
CA PRO A 88 -13.87 1.21 -15.66
C PRO A 88 -14.99 0.57 -14.83
N GLU A 89 -16.20 0.43 -15.39
CA GLU A 89 -17.40 -0.05 -14.68
C GLU A 89 -17.16 -1.36 -13.92
N ALA A 90 -16.43 -2.29 -14.55
CA ALA A 90 -16.07 -3.58 -13.96
C ALA A 90 -15.20 -3.47 -12.68
N TYR A 91 -14.57 -2.32 -12.42
CA TYR A 91 -13.69 -2.09 -11.27
C TYR A 91 -14.38 -1.28 -10.15
N GLN A 92 -15.60 -0.79 -10.36
CA GLN A 92 -16.26 0.14 -9.42
C GLN A 92 -16.91 -0.57 -8.23
N ALA A 93 -17.50 -1.75 -8.44
CA ALA A 93 -18.29 -2.44 -7.42
C ALA A 93 -17.56 -3.62 -6.76
N ASP A 94 -16.85 -4.42 -7.56
CA ASP A 94 -16.47 -5.78 -7.15
C ASP A 94 -14.96 -6.02 -7.16
N LEU A 95 -14.14 -5.00 -7.41
CA LEU A 95 -12.69 -5.19 -7.42
C LEU A 95 -12.13 -5.09 -5.99
N PRO A 96 -11.49 -6.15 -5.46
CA PRO A 96 -10.81 -6.10 -4.18
C PRO A 96 -9.85 -4.91 -4.07
N TYR A 97 -9.76 -4.35 -2.86
CA TYR A 97 -8.93 -3.18 -2.54
C TYR A 97 -7.51 -3.29 -3.11
N ASP A 98 -6.85 -4.43 -2.91
CA ASP A 98 -5.47 -4.64 -3.34
C ASP A 98 -5.28 -4.54 -4.86
N PHE A 99 -6.23 -5.08 -5.61
CA PHE A 99 -6.24 -5.02 -7.07
C PHE A 99 -6.61 -3.62 -7.56
N GLN A 100 -7.49 -2.91 -6.85
CA GLN A 100 -7.81 -1.52 -7.13
C GLN A 100 -6.60 -0.60 -6.87
N MET A 101 -5.88 -0.79 -5.76
CA MET A 101 -4.66 -0.05 -5.46
C MET A 101 -3.58 -0.30 -6.50
N TRP A 102 -3.37 -1.56 -6.92
CA TRP A 102 -2.46 -1.88 -8.02
C TRP A 102 -2.81 -1.12 -9.31
N TYR A 103 -4.09 -1.07 -9.67
CA TYR A 103 -4.53 -0.34 -10.86
C TYR A 103 -4.30 1.17 -10.71
N ILE A 104 -4.68 1.74 -9.56
CA ILE A 104 -4.45 3.16 -9.26
C ILE A 104 -2.97 3.52 -9.30
N ASN A 105 -2.07 2.65 -8.80
CA ASN A 105 -0.62 2.88 -8.88
C ASN A 105 -0.17 3.07 -10.33
N ARG A 106 -0.67 2.25 -11.26
CA ARG A 106 -0.34 2.38 -12.69
C ARG A 106 -0.85 3.69 -13.28
N LEU A 107 -2.07 4.08 -12.93
CA LEU A 107 -2.65 5.35 -13.40
C LEU A 107 -1.90 6.57 -12.84
N LEU A 108 -1.46 6.52 -11.58
CA LEU A 108 -0.61 7.57 -10.97
C LEU A 108 0.77 7.69 -11.62
N ASN A 109 1.25 6.63 -12.27
CA ASN A 109 2.45 6.69 -13.09
C ASN A 109 2.16 7.02 -14.56
N GLY A 110 0.92 7.33 -14.96
CA GLY A 110 0.60 7.89 -16.28
C GLY A 110 1.03 7.07 -17.51
N GLY A 111 1.40 5.79 -17.33
CA GLY A 111 2.04 4.99 -18.38
C GLY A 111 3.52 5.31 -18.63
N GLU A 112 4.15 6.07 -17.74
CA GLU A 112 5.58 6.38 -17.72
C GLU A 112 6.43 5.11 -17.76
N THR A 113 7.67 5.26 -18.24
CA THR A 113 8.61 4.15 -18.30
C THR A 113 9.10 3.75 -16.92
N SER A 114 9.03 4.57 -15.88
CA SER A 114 9.55 4.24 -14.55
C SER A 114 8.45 4.18 -13.48
N CYS A 115 8.44 3.11 -12.69
CA CYS A 115 7.54 2.98 -11.56
C CYS A 115 8.18 3.55 -10.29
N LEU A 116 7.79 4.76 -9.91
CA LEU A 116 8.34 5.43 -8.73
C LEU A 116 7.37 5.51 -7.57
N THR A 117 6.13 5.06 -7.74
CA THR A 117 5.13 5.08 -6.68
C THR A 117 4.72 3.69 -6.23
N ALA A 118 4.25 3.64 -4.99
CA ALA A 118 3.52 2.53 -4.42
C ALA A 118 2.21 3.05 -3.84
N THR A 119 1.18 2.24 -3.84
CA THR A 119 -0.13 2.61 -3.30
C THR A 119 -0.70 1.56 -2.37
N GLY A 120 -1.56 2.02 -1.47
CA GLY A 120 -2.30 1.19 -0.54
C GLY A 120 -1.68 1.15 0.85
N GLU A 121 -2.44 0.59 1.76
CA GLU A 121 -2.05 0.44 3.16
C GLU A 121 -2.48 -0.92 3.72
N ALA A 122 -1.92 -1.24 4.88
CA ALA A 122 -2.17 -2.49 5.58
C ALA A 122 -3.66 -2.71 5.85
N GLN A 123 -4.22 -3.77 5.26
CA GLN A 123 -5.61 -4.17 5.49
C GLN A 123 -5.74 -5.12 6.70
N ASP A 124 -6.86 -5.04 7.41
CA ASP A 124 -7.13 -5.88 8.59
C ASP A 124 -7.19 -7.38 8.28
N SER A 125 -7.66 -7.71 7.08
CA SER A 125 -7.75 -9.08 6.54
C SER A 125 -6.39 -9.71 6.25
N ASP A 126 -5.35 -8.89 6.05
CA ASP A 126 -3.99 -9.34 5.81
C ASP A 126 -3.16 -9.43 7.08
N GLY A 127 -3.71 -8.98 8.21
CA GLY A 127 -2.98 -8.90 9.46
C GLY A 127 -2.46 -10.26 9.93
N TYR A 128 -1.39 -10.21 10.72
CA TYR A 128 -0.77 -11.38 11.32
C TYR A 128 -0.39 -11.09 12.77
N GLU A 129 -0.34 -12.15 13.57
CA GLU A 129 -0.11 -12.05 15.01
C GLU A 129 1.36 -12.24 15.36
N ILE A 130 1.84 -11.41 16.28
CA ILE A 130 3.16 -11.56 16.88
C ILE A 130 3.00 -11.62 18.39
N LYS A 131 3.66 -12.60 19.00
CA LYS A 131 3.69 -12.78 20.44
C LYS A 131 4.74 -11.89 21.08
N GLY A 132 4.31 -11.15 22.10
CA GLY A 132 5.17 -10.25 22.84
C GLY A 132 5.31 -8.90 22.15
N TYR A 133 5.14 -7.84 22.94
CA TYR A 133 5.45 -6.48 22.52
C TYR A 133 6.91 -6.20 22.87
N ILE A 134 7.72 -5.93 21.85
CA ILE A 134 9.07 -5.36 22.04
C ILE A 134 8.95 -3.88 21.70
N ALA A 135 9.17 -3.02 22.69
CA ALA A 135 9.23 -1.57 22.45
C ALA A 135 10.27 -1.29 21.35
N ASP A 136 9.90 -0.41 20.41
CA ASP A 136 10.70 -0.03 19.23
C ASP A 136 10.87 -1.10 18.13
N TYR A 137 10.24 -2.28 18.24
CA TYR A 137 10.21 -3.27 17.14
C TYR A 137 9.03 -3.00 16.19
N THR A 138 9.34 -2.65 14.94
CA THR A 138 8.36 -2.64 13.84
C THR A 138 8.48 -3.94 13.07
N ALA A 139 7.55 -4.86 13.29
CA ALA A 139 7.63 -6.15 12.64
C ALA A 139 7.31 -6.07 11.14
N ARG A 140 8.15 -6.73 10.34
CA ARG A 140 8.08 -6.78 8.86
C ARG A 140 8.22 -8.20 8.36
N GLU A 141 7.45 -9.10 8.97
CA GLU A 141 7.54 -10.54 8.71
C GLU A 141 6.58 -10.98 7.59
N LYS A 142 5.67 -10.09 7.17
CA LYS A 142 4.72 -10.35 6.09
C LYS A 142 4.55 -9.14 5.18
N PHE A 143 4.84 -9.32 3.90
CA PHE A 143 4.57 -8.34 2.85
C PHE A 143 3.43 -8.83 1.95
N ILE A 144 2.46 -7.98 1.66
CA ILE A 144 1.42 -8.24 0.66
C ILE A 144 1.88 -7.67 -0.67
N LEU A 145 2.01 -8.54 -1.67
CA LEU A 145 2.42 -8.19 -3.02
C LEU A 145 1.29 -8.49 -4.02
N VAL A 146 0.99 -7.52 -4.87
CA VAL A 146 0.05 -7.66 -5.98
C VAL A 146 0.80 -7.54 -7.30
N ALA A 147 0.59 -8.51 -8.18
CA ALA A 147 1.22 -8.54 -9.49
C ALA A 147 0.39 -9.36 -10.49
N PRO A 148 0.64 -9.24 -11.82
CA PRO A 148 0.11 -10.18 -12.79
C PRO A 148 0.38 -11.63 -12.39
N PHE A 149 -0.66 -12.45 -12.41
CA PHE A 149 -0.60 -13.86 -12.02
C PHE A 149 0.31 -14.65 -12.98
N ALA A 150 1.17 -15.46 -12.41
CA ALA A 150 1.92 -16.51 -13.10
C ALA A 150 2.00 -17.75 -12.21
N GLU A 151 1.96 -18.94 -12.80
CA GLU A 151 2.02 -20.21 -12.04
C GLU A 151 3.35 -20.37 -11.29
N ASP A 152 4.44 -19.89 -11.87
CA ASP A 152 5.79 -19.93 -11.32
C ASP A 152 6.15 -18.69 -10.48
N PHE A 153 5.20 -17.79 -10.21
CA PHE A 153 5.47 -16.49 -9.60
C PHE A 153 6.28 -16.60 -8.31
N CYS A 154 5.88 -17.47 -7.39
CA CYS A 154 6.53 -17.60 -6.09
C CYS A 154 7.98 -18.13 -6.17
N GLN A 155 8.33 -18.88 -7.22
CA GLN A 155 9.71 -19.35 -7.43
C GLN A 155 10.68 -18.19 -7.69
N LYS A 156 10.15 -17.02 -8.07
CA LYS A 156 10.94 -15.81 -8.27
C LYS A 156 11.42 -15.19 -6.95
N PHE A 157 10.80 -15.53 -5.82
CA PHE A 157 11.03 -14.86 -4.53
C PHE A 157 11.63 -15.76 -3.45
N ILE A 158 11.23 -17.03 -3.38
CA ILE A 158 11.63 -17.93 -2.28
C ILE A 158 13.16 -18.06 -2.19
N ASN A 159 13.69 -17.91 -0.97
CA ASN A 159 15.11 -17.99 -0.62
C ASN A 159 15.99 -17.02 -1.41
N LYS A 160 15.46 -15.82 -1.68
CA LYS A 160 16.21 -14.73 -2.31
C LYS A 160 16.26 -13.51 -1.41
N THR A 161 17.33 -12.77 -1.58
CA THR A 161 17.54 -11.47 -0.96
C THR A 161 17.31 -10.34 -1.96
N PHE A 162 16.86 -9.20 -1.45
CA PHE A 162 16.53 -7.99 -2.20
C PHE A 162 17.06 -6.76 -1.47
N ASN A 163 17.14 -5.65 -2.21
CA ASN A 163 17.59 -4.34 -1.74
C ASN A 163 18.94 -4.41 -1.00
N GLN A 164 19.96 -4.98 -1.67
CA GLN A 164 21.31 -5.15 -1.11
C GLN A 164 21.32 -5.97 0.19
N ASP A 165 20.69 -7.15 0.15
CA ASP A 165 20.61 -8.09 1.27
C ASP A 165 19.85 -7.57 2.51
N GLN A 166 19.07 -6.50 2.37
CA GLN A 166 18.26 -5.95 3.46
C GLN A 166 16.90 -6.64 3.62
N LEU A 167 16.45 -7.40 2.62
CA LEU A 167 15.19 -8.12 2.68
C LEU A 167 15.34 -9.53 2.15
N GLU A 168 15.14 -10.53 2.98
CA GLU A 168 15.05 -11.93 2.57
C GLU A 168 13.59 -12.37 2.49
N VAL A 169 13.21 -13.07 1.43
CA VAL A 169 11.88 -13.70 1.31
C VAL A 169 12.01 -15.20 1.57
N LEU A 170 11.50 -15.64 2.71
CA LEU A 170 11.53 -17.03 3.15
C LEU A 170 10.47 -17.89 2.47
N ASN A 171 9.28 -17.31 2.25
CA ASN A 171 8.15 -18.03 1.69
C ASN A 171 7.29 -17.09 0.83
N CYS A 172 6.56 -17.67 -0.11
CA CYS A 172 5.58 -16.97 -0.93
C CYS A 172 4.33 -17.83 -1.09
N THR A 173 3.16 -17.26 -0.82
CA THR A 173 1.88 -17.94 -0.95
C THR A 173 0.90 -17.07 -1.73
N LEU A 174 0.28 -17.64 -2.76
CA LEU A 174 -0.86 -17.01 -3.44
C LEU A 174 -2.08 -17.06 -2.51
N LEU A 175 -2.64 -15.89 -2.20
CA LEU A 175 -3.83 -15.74 -1.36
C LEU A 175 -5.11 -15.68 -2.20
N GLU A 176 -5.08 -14.91 -3.28
CA GLU A 176 -6.27 -14.61 -4.08
C GLU A 176 -5.88 -14.31 -5.53
N LYS A 177 -6.80 -14.56 -6.47
CA LYS A 177 -6.71 -14.11 -7.86
C LYS A 177 -7.87 -13.18 -8.19
N SER A 178 -7.64 -12.19 -9.04
CA SER A 178 -8.73 -11.37 -9.55
C SER A 178 -9.71 -12.22 -10.38
N ALA A 179 -11.01 -12.05 -10.13
CA ALA A 179 -12.05 -12.75 -10.89
C ALA A 179 -12.15 -12.25 -12.34
N ILE A 180 -11.71 -11.02 -12.59
CA ILE A 180 -11.70 -10.36 -13.89
C ILE A 180 -10.29 -9.88 -14.26
N PRO A 181 -9.97 -9.71 -15.56
CA PRO A 181 -8.76 -9.03 -15.97
C PRO A 181 -8.76 -7.55 -15.59
N VAL A 182 -7.70 -7.11 -14.91
CA VAL A 182 -7.42 -5.72 -14.56
C VAL A 182 -6.32 -5.20 -15.47
N ASP A 183 -6.62 -4.21 -16.30
CA ASP A 183 -5.70 -3.70 -17.33
C ASP A 183 -5.12 -4.82 -18.24
N GLY A 184 -5.97 -5.80 -18.57
CA GLY A 184 -5.60 -6.95 -19.40
C GLY A 184 -4.92 -8.11 -18.67
N HIS A 185 -4.72 -8.02 -17.35
CA HIS A 185 -4.04 -9.05 -16.56
C HIS A 185 -4.96 -9.69 -15.52
N ILE A 186 -4.94 -11.01 -15.40
CA ILE A 186 -5.39 -11.64 -14.15
C ILE A 186 -4.34 -11.32 -13.10
N LEU A 187 -4.75 -10.73 -11.98
CA LEU A 187 -3.84 -10.38 -10.89
C LEU A 187 -3.83 -11.50 -9.85
N GLY A 188 -2.69 -11.64 -9.18
CA GLY A 188 -2.54 -12.44 -7.97
C GLY A 188 -2.18 -11.54 -6.79
N LYS A 189 -2.78 -11.82 -5.64
CA LYS A 189 -2.39 -11.30 -4.32
C LYS A 189 -1.55 -12.36 -3.63
N TYR A 190 -0.35 -12.00 -3.21
CA TYR A 190 0.62 -12.91 -2.61
C TYR A 190 1.03 -12.42 -1.23
N ALA A 191 1.12 -13.34 -0.27
CA ALA A 191 1.81 -13.11 0.99
C ALA A 191 3.25 -13.59 0.87
N LEU A 192 4.20 -12.69 1.10
CA LEU A 192 5.60 -13.01 1.24
C LEU A 192 5.95 -13.03 2.73
N SER A 193 6.49 -14.14 3.22
CA SER A 193 7.10 -14.18 4.56
C SER A 193 8.52 -13.65 4.45
N THR A 194 8.85 -12.65 5.26
CA THR A 194 10.07 -11.86 5.08
C THR A 194 10.90 -11.77 6.34
N VAL A 195 12.20 -11.56 6.16
CA VAL A 195 13.12 -11.12 7.21
C VAL A 195 13.77 -9.84 6.71
N GLU A 196 13.49 -8.73 7.38
CA GLU A 196 14.19 -7.48 7.13
C GLU A 196 15.48 -7.44 7.96
N MET A 197 16.61 -7.32 7.28
CA MET A 197 17.90 -7.08 7.89
C MET A 197 18.19 -5.58 7.90
N GLN A 198 18.16 -4.98 9.07
CA GLN A 198 18.38 -3.54 9.22
C GLN A 198 19.89 -3.20 9.27
N HIS A 199 20.59 -3.52 8.19
CA HIS A 199 21.96 -3.05 7.97
C HIS A 199 21.90 -1.52 7.84
N ASN A 200 22.41 -0.79 8.85
CA ASN A 200 22.39 0.67 9.02
C ASN A 200 21.15 1.25 9.75
N PHE A 201 20.54 0.51 10.69
CA PHE A 201 19.57 1.12 11.62
C PHE A 201 20.25 2.19 12.48
N GLU A 202 19.88 3.45 12.26
CA GLU A 202 20.13 4.52 13.22
C GLU A 202 18.92 4.58 14.17
N PRO A 203 19.11 4.41 15.49
CA PRO A 203 18.02 4.50 16.45
C PRO A 203 17.20 5.78 16.25
N PHE A 204 15.88 5.65 16.37
CA PHE A 204 14.91 6.75 16.25
C PHE A 204 14.78 7.39 14.86
N GLN A 205 15.39 6.82 13.82
CA GLN A 205 15.14 7.22 12.45
C GLN A 205 14.06 6.37 11.79
N TYR A 206 13.29 7.02 10.91
CA TYR A 206 12.37 6.31 10.03
C TYR A 206 13.16 5.40 9.09
N HIS A 207 12.91 4.10 9.20
CA HIS A 207 13.46 3.09 8.32
C HIS A 207 12.28 2.32 7.76
N ASP A 208 11.99 2.42 6.46
CA ASP A 208 11.05 1.57 5.74
C ASP A 208 11.58 1.33 4.33
N ILE A 209 11.81 0.07 3.97
CA ILE A 209 12.49 -0.27 2.72
C ILE A 209 11.55 -0.73 1.61
N TYR A 210 10.24 -0.87 1.87
CA TYR A 210 9.40 -1.57 0.90
C TYR A 210 9.26 -0.84 -0.44
N ILE A 211 9.30 0.49 -0.46
CA ILE A 211 9.25 1.23 -1.72
C ILE A 211 10.49 0.97 -2.57
N PHE A 212 11.66 0.75 -1.96
CA PHE A 212 12.88 0.34 -2.67
C PHE A 212 12.79 -1.10 -3.15
N PHE A 213 12.22 -2.00 -2.35
CA PHE A 213 11.92 -3.36 -2.79
C PHE A 213 11.00 -3.36 -4.02
N LEU A 214 9.90 -2.60 -4.00
CA LEU A 214 9.00 -2.47 -5.15
C LEU A 214 9.68 -1.82 -6.35
N LYS A 215 10.56 -0.82 -6.15
CA LYS A 215 11.35 -0.22 -7.23
C LYS A 215 12.29 -1.24 -7.87
N GLU A 216 12.95 -2.08 -7.09
CA GLU A 216 13.81 -3.15 -7.60
C GLU A 216 13.00 -4.15 -8.44
N LEU A 217 11.82 -4.58 -7.97
CA LEU A 217 10.95 -5.50 -8.71
C LEU A 217 10.41 -4.92 -10.02
N ASN A 218 10.05 -3.63 -10.02
CA ASN A 218 9.57 -2.95 -11.21
C ASN A 218 10.70 -2.57 -12.18
N GLY A 219 11.95 -2.58 -11.73
CA GLY A 219 13.11 -2.14 -12.50
C GLY A 219 13.14 -0.63 -12.72
N ASN A 220 14.20 -0.17 -13.41
CA ASN A 220 14.32 1.24 -13.80
C ASN A 220 13.34 1.62 -14.91
N GLU A 221 12.99 0.63 -15.74
CA GLU A 221 12.03 0.75 -16.84
C GLU A 221 10.98 -0.38 -16.73
N GLY A 222 9.71 -0.05 -16.58
CA GLY A 222 8.62 -1.00 -16.37
C GLY A 222 7.25 -0.34 -16.15
N LYS A 223 6.18 -1.11 -16.37
CA LYS A 223 4.79 -0.62 -16.36
C LYS A 223 4.13 -0.56 -14.98
N CYS A 224 4.88 -0.51 -13.88
CA CYS A 224 4.32 -0.72 -12.53
C CYS A 224 3.53 -2.03 -12.41
N ASN A 225 4.21 -3.16 -12.63
CA ASN A 225 3.58 -4.48 -12.51
C ASN A 225 3.53 -4.99 -11.07
N TYR A 226 4.34 -4.42 -10.17
CA TYR A 226 4.41 -4.81 -8.77
C TYR A 226 3.94 -3.65 -7.90
N ASN A 227 3.00 -3.92 -7.00
CA ASN A 227 2.55 -3.01 -5.95
C ASN A 227 2.35 -3.79 -4.65
N GLY A 228 2.38 -3.14 -3.49
CA GLY A 228 2.21 -3.85 -2.23
C GLY A 228 2.49 -3.00 -1.00
N TYR A 229 2.35 -3.62 0.17
CA TYR A 229 2.52 -2.97 1.47
C TYR A 229 2.85 -4.01 2.56
N TRP A 230 3.41 -3.54 3.68
CA TRP A 230 3.58 -4.37 4.89
C TRP A 230 2.22 -4.73 5.49
N ALA A 231 2.00 -6.01 5.80
CA ALA A 231 0.78 -6.45 6.46
C ALA A 231 0.65 -5.88 7.88
N LYS A 232 -0.58 -5.74 8.37
CA LYS A 232 -0.85 -5.20 9.70
C LYS A 232 -0.36 -6.15 10.80
N VAL A 233 0.41 -5.63 11.74
CA VAL A 233 0.85 -6.40 12.91
C VAL A 233 -0.22 -6.35 13.99
N LYS A 234 -0.58 -7.50 14.54
CA LYS A 234 -1.47 -7.64 15.71
C LYS A 234 -0.64 -8.20 16.87
N PHE A 235 -0.32 -7.36 17.84
CA PHE A 235 0.40 -7.82 19.04
C PHE A 235 -0.56 -8.59 19.94
N VAL A 236 -0.18 -9.81 20.28
CA VAL A 236 -0.88 -10.65 21.26
C VAL A 236 -0.01 -10.81 22.49
N GLU A 237 -0.63 -10.72 23.66
CA GLU A 237 0.05 -10.91 24.96
C GLU A 237 0.72 -12.28 25.01
N ASN A 238 1.88 -12.32 25.65
CA ASN A 238 2.61 -13.56 25.82
C ASN A 238 2.09 -14.23 27.10
N ASP A 239 1.49 -15.42 27.00
CA ASP A 239 0.94 -16.18 28.15
C ASP A 239 1.99 -16.51 29.26
N TYR A 240 3.25 -16.14 29.05
CA TYR A 240 4.38 -16.38 29.95
C TYR A 240 4.93 -15.12 30.64
N THR A 241 4.26 -13.97 30.57
CA THR A 241 4.51 -12.91 31.57
C THR A 241 3.95 -13.40 32.90
N THR A 242 4.79 -14.14 33.62
CA THR A 242 4.68 -14.23 35.07
C THR A 242 4.64 -12.79 35.57
N TYR A 243 3.53 -12.44 36.22
CA TYR A 243 3.54 -11.31 37.13
C TYR A 243 4.61 -11.67 38.16
N ASP A 244 5.79 -11.05 38.07
CA ASP A 244 6.59 -10.88 39.27
C ASP A 244 5.72 -9.99 40.16
N ASP A 245 4.97 -10.65 41.03
CA ASP A 245 4.33 -10.03 42.17
C ASP A 245 5.48 -9.40 42.97
N ASP A 246 5.75 -8.12 42.70
CA ASP A 246 6.38 -7.21 43.65
C ASP A 246 5.41 -7.01 44.84
N GLU A 247 5.25 -8.06 45.64
CA GLU A 247 4.84 -8.05 47.05
C GLU A 247 5.92 -8.91 47.75
N ASP A 248 6.84 -8.40 48.55
CA ASP A 248 6.65 -7.51 49.68
C ASP A 248 7.99 -6.92 50.18
N PHE A 249 7.84 -5.84 50.94
CA PHE A 249 8.81 -5.13 51.78
C PHE A 249 9.60 -5.98 52.77
#